data_AF-A0A0W0Y9F9-F1
#
_entry.id   AF-A0A0W0Y9F9-F1
#
_cell.length_a   1.000
_cell.length_b   1.000
_cell.length_c   1.000
_cell.angle_alpha   90.00
_cell.angle_beta   90.00
_cell.angle_gamma   90.00
#
_symmetry.space_group_name_H-M   'P 1'
#
loop_
_entity.id
_entity.type
_entity.pdbx_description
1 polymer ?
#
loop_
_entity_poly.entity_id
_entity_poly.type
_entity_poly.pdbx_seq_one_letter_code
_entity_poly.pdbx_strand_id
1 'polypeptide(L)'
;MKRICKIAVFLSLTPYAFANHSYCPVHTWHKVSSLNSEWEVNLRMINEEGLFVDQTCQPINRVRISTANPLTYGFGFKEDATFDIAYTVTAVQSTGSSFESKACVFVVTANGPAQPDIQALAYHGATCQWKIIPGVGEDFIVG
;
A
#
# COMPACT_ATOMS: atom_id res chain seq x y z
N MET A 1 -13.09 38.37 62.59
CA MET A 1 -12.71 38.77 61.22
C MET A 1 -11.71 37.77 60.66
N LYS A 2 -12.03 37.20 59.48
CA LYS A 2 -11.21 36.47 58.48
C LYS A 2 -10.34 35.26 58.92
N ARG A 3 -10.88 34.05 58.72
CA ARG A 3 -10.12 32.80 58.54
C ARG A 3 -9.62 32.73 57.09
N ILE A 4 -8.31 32.60 56.88
CA ILE A 4 -7.70 32.48 55.55
C ILE A 4 -7.59 30.99 55.22
N CYS A 5 -8.38 30.53 54.26
CA CYS A 5 -8.32 29.17 53.73
C CYS A 5 -7.21 29.12 52.67
N LYS A 6 -6.15 28.33 52.89
CA LYS A 6 -5.11 28.09 51.88
C LYS A 6 -5.57 26.93 50.99
N ILE A 7 -5.98 27.23 49.77
CA ILE A 7 -6.28 26.23 48.73
C ILE A 7 -4.96 25.82 48.10
N ALA A 8 -4.56 24.56 48.28
CA ALA A 8 -3.44 23.96 47.56
C ALA A 8 -3.94 23.45 46.21
N VAL A 9 -3.54 24.13 45.12
CA VAL A 9 -3.81 23.69 43.75
C VAL A 9 -2.75 22.67 43.37
N PHE A 10 -3.12 21.39 43.35
CA PHE A 10 -2.29 20.34 42.75
C PHE A 10 -2.43 20.41 41.24
N LEU A 11 -1.43 20.97 40.55
CA LEU A 11 -1.27 20.80 39.11
C LEU A 11 -0.80 19.36 38.85
N SER A 12 -1.70 18.49 38.44
CA SER A 12 -1.36 17.20 37.85
C SER A 12 -0.76 17.44 36.46
N LEU A 13 0.57 17.40 36.38
CA LEU A 13 1.27 17.24 35.11
C LEU A 13 1.01 15.82 34.61
N THR A 14 -0.01 15.66 33.78
CA THR A 14 -0.19 14.45 32.98
C THR A 14 0.92 14.42 31.94
N PRO A 15 1.84 13.43 31.98
CA PRO A 15 2.81 13.28 30.91
C PRO A 15 2.02 12.91 29.65
N TYR A 16 2.02 13.79 28.66
CA TYR A 16 1.65 13.44 27.30
C TYR A 16 2.66 12.39 26.85
N ALA A 17 2.23 11.12 26.83
CA ALA A 17 2.96 10.07 26.16
C ALA A 17 2.98 10.42 24.67
N PHE A 18 4.12 10.94 24.18
CA PHE A 18 4.40 10.96 22.76
C PHE A 18 4.47 9.50 22.32
N ALA A 19 3.40 9.01 21.71
CA ALA A 19 3.44 7.74 21.00
C ALA A 19 4.55 7.86 19.96
N ASN A 20 5.60 7.07 20.13
CA ASN A 20 6.72 6.97 19.21
C ASN A 20 6.15 6.38 17.91
N HIS A 21 5.68 7.23 17.00
CA HIS A 21 5.17 6.81 15.70
C HIS A 21 6.35 6.23 14.94
N SER A 22 6.45 4.90 14.92
CA SER A 22 7.49 4.19 14.21
C SER A 22 7.54 4.70 12.78
N TYR A 23 8.69 5.25 12.37
CA TYR A 23 8.92 5.72 11.02
C TYR A 23 8.55 4.64 10.01
N CYS A 24 7.72 5.00 9.02
CA CYS A 24 7.26 4.12 7.96
C CYS A 24 7.96 4.55 6.66
N PRO A 25 8.93 3.79 6.15
CA PRO A 25 9.76 4.18 5.01
C PRO A 25 8.99 4.03 3.68
N VAL A 26 7.87 4.73 3.54
CA VAL A 26 7.00 4.70 2.35
C VAL A 26 7.20 5.98 1.55
N HIS A 27 7.49 5.83 0.26
CA HIS A 27 7.58 6.95 -0.68
C HIS A 27 6.25 7.26 -1.34
N THR A 28 5.45 6.23 -1.62
CA THR A 28 4.16 6.37 -2.32
C THR A 28 3.18 5.30 -1.89
N TRP A 29 1.89 5.61 -1.96
CA TRP A 29 0.81 4.70 -1.60
C TRP A 29 -0.01 4.34 -2.84
N HIS A 30 -0.32 3.06 -2.96
CA HIS A 30 -1.09 2.53 -4.07
C HIS A 30 -2.31 1.78 -3.55
N LYS A 31 -3.29 1.57 -4.44
CA LYS A 31 -4.48 0.79 -4.12
C LYS A 31 -4.72 -0.29 -5.16
N VAL A 32 -5.10 -1.48 -4.73
CA VAL A 32 -5.59 -2.56 -5.61
C VAL A 32 -7.05 -2.83 -5.26
N SER A 33 -7.94 -2.64 -6.23
CA SER A 33 -9.38 -2.81 -6.07
C SER A 33 -9.90 -3.91 -6.99
N SER A 34 -10.83 -4.72 -6.47
CA SER A 34 -11.54 -5.73 -7.24
C SER A 34 -12.89 -5.17 -7.73
N LEU A 35 -13.19 -5.36 -9.01
CA LEU A 35 -14.51 -5.12 -9.59
C LEU A 35 -15.49 -6.26 -9.26
N ASN A 36 -14.99 -7.48 -9.12
CA ASN A 36 -15.76 -8.68 -8.84
C ASN A 36 -14.89 -9.78 -8.23
N SER A 37 -15.50 -10.68 -7.46
CA SER A 37 -14.84 -11.86 -6.89
C SER A 37 -13.67 -11.50 -5.93
N GLU A 38 -13.10 -12.55 -5.35
CA GLU A 38 -11.89 -12.45 -4.54
C GLU A 38 -10.64 -12.74 -5.38
N TRP A 39 -9.55 -12.05 -5.06
CA TRP A 39 -8.28 -12.15 -5.78
C TRP A 39 -7.13 -12.29 -4.80
N GLU A 40 -6.14 -13.11 -5.13
CA GLU A 40 -4.86 -13.12 -4.43
C GLU A 40 -3.90 -12.16 -5.13
N VAL A 41 -3.56 -11.06 -4.47
CA VAL A 41 -2.56 -10.09 -4.92
C VAL A 41 -1.19 -10.50 -4.41
N ASN A 42 -0.20 -10.48 -5.27
CA ASN A 42 1.21 -10.73 -4.99
C ASN A 42 2.04 -9.52 -5.44
N LEU A 43 2.87 -8.99 -4.54
CA LEU A 43 3.79 -7.88 -4.78
C LEU A 43 5.22 -8.42 -4.82
N ARG A 44 5.98 -8.09 -5.87
CA ARG A 44 7.35 -8.59 -6.05
C ARG A 44 8.24 -7.56 -6.71
N MET A 45 9.39 -7.29 -6.07
CA MET A 45 10.47 -6.55 -6.71
C MET A 45 11.07 -7.38 -7.86
N ILE A 46 11.41 -6.70 -8.95
CA ILE A 46 12.18 -7.25 -10.07
C ILE A 46 13.59 -6.66 -10.05
N ASN A 47 13.71 -5.34 -9.86
CA ASN A 47 14.98 -4.62 -9.81
C ASN A 47 15.02 -3.63 -8.65
N GLU A 48 16.22 -3.46 -8.09
CA GLU A 48 16.54 -2.75 -6.86
C GLU A 48 15.85 -3.31 -5.59
N GLU A 49 16.46 -3.03 -4.44
CA GLU A 49 15.85 -3.38 -3.15
C GLU A 49 14.73 -2.39 -2.83
N GLY A 50 13.52 -2.93 -2.69
CA GLY A 50 12.34 -2.19 -2.24
C GLY A 50 11.57 -2.96 -1.18
N LEU A 51 10.62 -2.27 -0.56
CA LEU A 51 9.72 -2.84 0.44
C LEU A 51 8.28 -2.48 0.11
N PHE A 52 7.38 -3.39 0.46
CA PHE A 52 5.95 -3.17 0.42
C PHE A 52 5.41 -3.34 1.82
N VAL A 53 4.59 -2.39 2.28
CA VAL A 53 4.00 -2.40 3.62
C VAL A 53 2.50 -2.14 3.58
N ASP A 54 1.79 -2.66 4.56
CA ASP A 54 0.40 -2.28 4.80
C ASP A 54 0.29 -0.93 5.52
N GLN A 55 -0.94 -0.50 5.79
CA GLN A 55 -1.24 0.75 6.48
C GLN A 55 -0.78 0.78 7.95
N THR A 56 -0.40 -0.37 8.51
CA THR A 56 0.22 -0.50 9.84
C THR A 56 1.75 -0.60 9.76
N CYS A 57 2.32 -0.37 8.57
CA CYS A 57 3.74 -0.42 8.28
C CYS A 57 4.36 -1.81 8.47
N GLN A 58 3.55 -2.87 8.39
CA GLN A 58 4.04 -4.24 8.39
C GLN A 58 4.34 -4.69 6.96
N PRO A 59 5.43 -5.44 6.72
CA PRO A 59 5.76 -5.94 5.40
C PRO A 59 4.65 -6.83 4.83
N ILE A 60 4.29 -6.59 3.57
CA ILE A 60 3.31 -7.40 2.85
C ILE A 60 3.83 -7.79 1.47
N ASN A 61 3.61 -9.03 1.08
CA ASN A 61 3.96 -9.50 -0.27
C ASN A 61 2.81 -10.27 -0.93
N ARG A 62 1.80 -10.65 -0.15
CA ARG A 62 0.65 -11.41 -0.61
C ARG A 62 -0.55 -11.06 0.25
N VAL A 63 -1.65 -10.67 -0.38
CA VAL A 63 -2.90 -10.29 0.30
C VAL A 63 -4.09 -10.75 -0.53
N ARG A 64 -5.12 -11.28 0.13
CA ARG A 64 -6.41 -11.55 -0.50
C ARG A 64 -7.28 -10.30 -0.47
N ILE A 65 -7.82 -9.90 -1.61
CA ILE A 65 -8.73 -8.75 -1.73
C ILE A 65 -10.11 -9.18 -2.21
N SER A 66 -11.10 -8.33 -1.98
CA SER A 66 -12.45 -8.47 -2.53
C SER A 66 -13.01 -7.08 -2.88
N THR A 67 -14.24 -7.02 -3.37
CA THR A 67 -14.93 -5.74 -3.62
C THR A 67 -15.12 -4.92 -2.36
N ALA A 68 -15.26 -5.57 -1.20
CA ALA A 68 -15.43 -4.92 0.11
C ALA A 68 -14.10 -4.54 0.77
N ASN A 69 -13.04 -5.32 0.49
CA ASN A 69 -11.75 -5.18 1.14
C ASN A 69 -10.66 -4.96 0.07
N PRO A 70 -10.50 -3.74 -0.46
CA PRO A 70 -9.37 -3.42 -1.33
C PRO A 70 -8.06 -3.41 -0.55
N LEU A 71 -6.95 -3.62 -1.24
CA LEU A 71 -5.61 -3.46 -0.66
C LEU A 71 -5.15 -2.02 -0.83
N THR A 72 -4.69 -1.39 0.24
CA THR A 72 -3.83 -0.21 0.17
C THR A 72 -2.44 -0.62 0.63
N TYR A 73 -1.42 -0.39 -0.18
CA TYR A 73 -0.04 -0.73 0.16
C TYR A 73 0.89 0.47 -0.08
N GLY A 74 1.89 0.60 0.79
CA GLY A 74 2.97 1.56 0.64
C GLY A 74 4.14 0.90 -0.08
N PHE A 75 4.75 1.62 -1.01
CA PHE A 75 6.01 1.24 -1.64
C PHE A 75 7.14 2.12 -1.10
N GLY A 76 8.22 1.47 -0.69
CA GLY A 76 9.42 2.09 -0.15
C GLY A 76 10.68 1.56 -0.83
N PHE A 77 11.73 2.38 -0.83
CA PHE A 77 13.06 2.06 -1.34
C PHE A 77 14.08 2.92 -0.58
N LYS A 78 15.37 2.58 -0.68
CA LYS A 78 16.43 3.28 0.05
C LYS A 78 16.67 4.69 -0.50
N GLU A 79 17.20 5.59 0.32
CA GLU A 79 17.49 6.98 -0.08
C GLU A 79 18.50 7.09 -1.22
N ASP A 80 19.37 6.08 -1.38
CA ASP A 80 20.42 5.99 -2.40
C ASP A 80 19.99 5.21 -3.66
N ALA A 81 18.69 4.92 -3.81
CA ALA A 81 18.17 4.23 -5.01
C ALA A 81 18.49 4.99 -6.29
N THR A 82 18.81 4.26 -7.36
CA THR A 82 19.13 4.86 -8.68
C THR A 82 17.88 5.24 -9.48
N PHE A 83 16.70 4.92 -8.94
CA PHE A 83 15.37 5.08 -9.55
C PHE A 83 15.12 4.13 -10.73
N ASP A 84 15.96 3.11 -10.93
CA ASP A 84 15.75 2.00 -11.85
C ASP A 84 14.78 0.97 -11.23
N ILE A 85 13.72 1.46 -10.60
CA ILE A 85 12.75 0.64 -9.87
C ILE A 85 11.94 -0.19 -10.86
N ALA A 86 11.88 -1.50 -10.64
CA ALA A 86 10.95 -2.37 -11.35
C ALA A 86 10.32 -3.35 -10.36
N TYR A 87 8.99 -3.48 -10.40
CA TYR A 87 8.25 -4.46 -9.60
C TYR A 87 6.95 -4.90 -10.28
N THR A 88 6.32 -5.94 -9.76
CA THR A 88 5.01 -6.40 -10.23
C THR A 88 3.94 -6.31 -9.16
N VAL A 89 2.74 -5.91 -9.58
CA VAL A 89 1.49 -6.19 -8.89
C VAL A 89 0.78 -7.29 -9.67
N THR A 90 0.70 -8.49 -9.12
CA THR A 90 0.05 -9.63 -9.77
C THR A 90 -1.20 -10.01 -9.00
N ALA A 91 -2.36 -10.08 -9.65
CA ALA A 91 -3.60 -10.54 -9.03
C ALA A 91 -4.12 -11.77 -9.76
N VAL A 92 -4.43 -12.84 -9.03
CA VAL A 92 -5.04 -14.06 -9.57
C VAL A 92 -6.41 -14.28 -8.93
N GLN A 93 -7.44 -14.45 -9.75
CA GLN A 93 -8.81 -14.64 -9.26
C GLN A 93 -8.91 -15.96 -8.50
N SER A 94 -9.56 -15.92 -7.34
CA SER A 94 -9.78 -17.09 -6.49
C SER A 94 -10.94 -17.94 -7.03
N THR A 95 -10.71 -18.66 -8.12
CA THR A 95 -11.69 -19.58 -8.74
C THR A 95 -11.35 -21.04 -8.45
N GLY A 96 -11.29 -21.45 -7.18
CA GLY A 96 -11.04 -22.85 -6.80
C GLY A 96 -9.82 -23.49 -7.50
N SER A 97 -9.93 -24.77 -7.86
CA SER A 97 -8.91 -25.54 -8.59
C SER A 97 -9.12 -25.50 -10.11
N SER A 98 -9.25 -24.32 -10.69
CA SER A 98 -9.31 -24.15 -12.16
C SER A 98 -7.92 -23.88 -12.73
N PHE A 99 -7.62 -24.46 -13.91
CA PHE A 99 -6.37 -24.20 -14.65
C PHE A 99 -6.40 -22.87 -15.43
N GLU A 100 -7.54 -22.18 -15.46
CA GLU A 100 -7.77 -20.95 -16.25
C GLU A 100 -8.23 -19.77 -15.39
N SER A 101 -7.73 -19.68 -14.14
CA SER A 101 -8.02 -18.52 -13.30
C SER A 101 -7.62 -17.23 -14.02
N LYS A 102 -8.51 -16.24 -13.99
CA LYS A 102 -8.20 -14.89 -14.50
C LYS A 102 -6.99 -14.33 -13.76
N ALA A 103 -6.14 -13.62 -14.49
CA ALA A 103 -4.98 -12.97 -13.89
C ALA A 103 -4.74 -11.59 -14.49
N CYS A 104 -4.32 -10.67 -13.62
CA CYS A 104 -3.76 -9.38 -13.98
C CYS A 104 -2.32 -9.33 -13.54
N VAL A 105 -1.42 -8.92 -14.44
CA VAL A 105 -0.03 -8.61 -14.11
C VAL A 105 0.22 -7.17 -14.49
N PHE A 106 0.53 -6.34 -13.51
CA PHE A 106 1.00 -4.97 -13.73
C PHE A 106 2.51 -4.97 -13.54
N VAL A 107 3.25 -4.65 -14.60
CA VAL A 107 4.69 -4.39 -14.52
C VAL A 107 4.85 -2.90 -14.30
N VAL A 108 5.40 -2.54 -13.15
CA VAL A 108 5.55 -1.15 -12.70
C VAL A 108 7.01 -0.76 -12.80
N THR A 109 7.27 0.29 -13.55
CA THR A 109 8.56 0.98 -13.67
C THR A 109 8.33 2.50 -13.65
N ALA A 110 9.38 3.29 -13.76
CA ALA A 110 9.33 4.73 -13.80
C ALA A 110 10.22 5.29 -14.91
N ASN A 111 9.71 6.28 -15.65
CA ASN A 111 10.51 7.08 -16.59
C ASN A 111 11.18 8.29 -15.90
N GLY A 112 10.91 8.47 -14.61
CA GLY A 112 11.49 9.52 -13.76
C GLY A 112 10.67 9.73 -12.47
N PRO A 113 11.09 10.68 -11.61
CA PRO A 113 10.36 11.00 -10.39
C PRO A 113 8.91 11.39 -10.69
N ALA A 114 7.96 10.71 -10.02
CA ALA A 114 6.52 10.88 -10.21
C ALA A 114 6.02 10.68 -11.66
N GLN A 115 6.77 9.93 -12.49
CA GLN A 115 6.40 9.58 -13.86
C GLN A 115 6.36 8.05 -14.00
N PRO A 116 5.28 7.39 -13.54
CA PRO A 116 5.16 5.95 -13.64
C PRO A 116 5.03 5.51 -15.11
N ASP A 117 5.60 4.35 -15.42
CA ASP A 117 5.41 3.65 -16.67
C ASP A 117 4.95 2.23 -16.35
N ILE A 118 3.68 1.94 -16.64
CA ILE A 118 3.01 0.73 -16.17
C ILE A 118 2.37 0.01 -17.35
N GLN A 119 2.77 -1.25 -17.51
CA GLN A 119 2.15 -2.16 -18.46
C GLN A 119 1.16 -3.07 -17.72
N ALA A 120 -0.07 -3.15 -18.23
CA ALA A 120 -1.11 -4.03 -17.70
C ALA A 120 -1.34 -5.20 -18.65
N LEU A 121 -1.15 -6.42 -18.14
CA LEU A 121 -1.32 -7.66 -18.88
C LEU A 121 -2.54 -8.40 -18.33
N ALA A 122 -3.51 -8.64 -19.20
CA ALA A 122 -4.74 -9.34 -18.88
C ALA A 122 -4.73 -10.76 -19.45
N TYR A 123 -4.98 -11.75 -18.60
CA TYR A 123 -5.01 -13.16 -18.97
C TYR A 123 -6.39 -13.76 -18.72
N HIS A 124 -6.78 -14.70 -19.58
CA HIS A 124 -8.05 -15.45 -19.48
C HIS A 124 -9.30 -14.57 -19.38
N GLY A 125 -9.31 -13.42 -20.08
CA GLY A 125 -10.44 -12.49 -20.07
C GLY A 125 -10.57 -11.65 -18.79
N ALA A 126 -9.46 -11.45 -18.08
CA ALA A 126 -9.38 -10.47 -17.00
C ALA A 126 -9.54 -9.03 -17.53
N THR A 127 -10.08 -8.16 -16.68
CA THR A 127 -10.05 -6.70 -16.85
C THR A 127 -8.97 -6.15 -15.94
N CYS A 128 -7.91 -5.60 -16.53
CA CYS A 128 -6.77 -5.07 -15.80
C CYS A 128 -6.57 -3.61 -16.20
N GLN A 129 -6.85 -2.70 -15.27
CA GLN A 129 -6.78 -1.27 -15.49
C GLN A 129 -5.96 -0.61 -14.40
N TRP A 130 -5.37 0.54 -14.70
CA TRP A 130 -4.70 1.36 -13.71
C TRP A 130 -4.88 2.84 -14.03
N LYS A 131 -4.68 3.69 -13.04
CA LYS A 131 -4.69 5.15 -13.20
C LYS A 131 -3.79 5.81 -12.15
N ILE A 132 -3.25 6.96 -12.52
CA ILE A 132 -2.51 7.83 -11.60
C ILE A 132 -3.50 8.54 -10.68
N ILE A 133 -3.16 8.59 -9.38
CA ILE A 133 -3.81 9.39 -8.36
C ILE A 133 -2.84 10.52 -7.98
N PRO A 134 -3.06 11.76 -8.45
CA PRO A 134 -2.14 12.86 -8.23
C PRO A 134 -1.79 13.07 -6.75
N GLY A 135 -0.49 13.08 -6.44
CA GLY A 135 0.02 13.27 -5.09
C GLY A 135 -0.09 12.06 -4.16
N VAL A 136 -0.51 10.90 -4.66
CA VAL A 136 -0.66 9.67 -3.87
C VAL A 136 0.14 8.50 -4.44
N GLY A 137 -0.07 8.17 -5.71
CA GLY A 137 0.50 6.99 -6.38
C GLY A 137 -0.42 6.50 -7.50
N GLU A 138 -0.66 5.19 -7.58
CA GLU A 138 -1.53 4.58 -8.60
C GLU A 138 -2.61 3.69 -7.99
N ASP A 139 -3.79 3.71 -8.63
CA ASP A 139 -4.85 2.74 -8.41
C ASP A 139 -4.76 1.66 -9.48
N PHE A 140 -4.74 0.39 -9.05
CA PHE A 140 -4.87 -0.81 -9.88
C PHE A 140 -6.26 -1.42 -9.69
N ILE A 141 -6.89 -1.82 -10.78
CA ILE A 141 -8.27 -2.33 -10.82
C ILE A 141 -8.27 -3.68 -11.55
N VAL A 142 -8.85 -4.71 -10.92
CA VAL A 142 -8.90 -6.09 -11.44
C VAL A 142 -10.34 -6.62 -11.51
N GLY A 143 -10.68 -7.44 -12.50
CA GLY A 143 -12.03 -8.01 -12.70
C GLY A 143 -12.13 -9.10 -13.76
#